data_AF-A0A2E9D7L0-F1
#
_entry.id   AF-A0A2E9D7L0-F1
#
_cell.length_a   1.000
_cell.length_b   1.000
_cell.length_c   1.000
_cell.angle_alpha   90.00
_cell.angle_beta   90.00
_cell.angle_gamma   90.00
#
_symmetry.space_group_name_H-M   'P 1'
#
loop_
_entity.id
_entity.type
_entity.pdbx_description
1 polymer ?
#
loop_
_entity_poly.entity_id
_entity_poly.type
_entity_poly.pdbx_seq_one_letter_code
_entity_poly.pdbx_strand_id
1 'polypeptide(L)'
;MMINVTRITRMLALIVSIFLVSGAAHAQGDTDRGRELATDCAACHGADGNSPSPAFPILAGQHEQYLFEALKAYQARSRNNAIMGATIIGKSDQQLKDLAAWYSSQKGLGGGTGGDVPVVAAAATASGALVAEGGSDLGTTVIGLPDESRCPLPANDKYPDLDSDGDGLVDAYDAAPDNADEFVLDTNNDGRFEICNIHQLQAINTLGTGEGKATGLSDGERNERDYELVRSIDAAAIPNFIPIGNCGPTGSCMNDLDKYGFKGSFDGRGHTISNLTISMPELGGVGLFGVISRGKVVRNIELVNAQVEGRGGIGTIVGSNFGTVYNCHSTGKVKGLAAVGGLVGANAGNISYSHASADVEAKFAVGGLVGDQNASIFASYATGKVKGGQGIGGLIGLNTRGRVVSSYATGDVTGDENVGGLAGVNTDALLTNSYATGSVTGTKVNAGGLVGFNSKSRIRNAYATGTVKGNTGVGGIAGNNNGIVFHSYAAGPVTGQADVGGLVGKNAEGIVQASYWDAPGTGQASASGTAEGDLAGAHSSDDTALRLLDGDGSQWTPSTGPAENPDFWYCDADGSGEVEAEEQVSSNYAWALGTGSEVPAIRCAPGGIARQRS
;
A
#
# COMPACT_ATOMS: atom_id res chain seq x y z
N MET A 1 81.43 -16.51 -15.41
CA MET A 1 80.72 -17.67 -14.83
C MET A 1 79.29 -17.62 -15.32
N MET A 2 78.98 -18.46 -16.31
CA MET A 2 77.68 -18.56 -16.99
C MET A 2 76.66 -19.23 -16.06
N ILE A 3 75.50 -18.62 -15.83
CA ILE A 3 74.24 -19.36 -15.59
C ILE A 3 73.09 -18.57 -16.25
N ASN A 4 72.42 -19.23 -17.19
CA ASN A 4 71.30 -18.75 -18.02
C ASN A 4 70.06 -18.36 -17.20
N VAL A 5 69.63 -17.11 -17.30
CA VAL A 5 68.40 -16.57 -16.66
C VAL A 5 67.12 -16.90 -17.47
N THR A 6 67.23 -17.61 -18.59
CA THR A 6 66.12 -17.85 -19.54
C THR A 6 65.29 -19.11 -19.32
N ARG A 7 65.40 -19.80 -18.17
CA ARG A 7 64.59 -20.99 -17.86
C ARG A 7 63.71 -20.92 -16.61
N ILE A 8 63.74 -19.83 -15.83
CA ILE A 8 62.87 -19.68 -14.64
C ILE A 8 61.57 -18.91 -14.96
N THR A 9 61.52 -18.18 -16.07
CA THR A 9 60.33 -17.43 -16.50
C THR A 9 59.27 -18.24 -17.24
N ARG A 10 59.46 -19.55 -17.48
CA ARG A 10 58.46 -20.41 -18.15
C ARG A 10 57.79 -21.44 -17.25
N MET A 11 58.13 -21.50 -15.96
CA MET A 11 57.52 -22.44 -15.01
C MET A 11 56.61 -21.76 -13.97
N LEU A 12 56.58 -20.42 -13.91
CA LEU A 12 55.62 -19.66 -13.10
C LEU A 12 54.32 -19.27 -13.82
N ALA A 13 54.21 -19.55 -15.13
CA ALA A 13 53.02 -19.22 -15.93
C ALA A 13 52.00 -20.38 -16.03
N LEU A 14 52.18 -21.49 -15.30
CA LEU A 14 51.31 -22.67 -15.38
C LEU A 14 50.74 -23.15 -14.01
N ILE A 15 50.84 -22.34 -12.95
CA ILE A 15 50.23 -22.60 -11.62
C ILE A 15 49.26 -21.48 -11.20
N VAL A 16 48.94 -20.53 -12.10
CA VAL A 16 47.94 -19.46 -11.88
C VAL A 16 46.57 -19.80 -12.50
N SER A 17 46.31 -21.07 -12.81
CA SER A 17 45.06 -21.48 -13.49
C SER A 17 44.20 -22.47 -12.73
N ILE A 18 44.53 -22.80 -11.47
CA ILE A 18 43.68 -23.67 -10.63
C ILE A 18 43.72 -23.17 -9.18
N PHE A 19 43.05 -22.04 -8.94
CA PHE A 19 42.39 -21.76 -7.66
C PHE A 19 41.05 -21.09 -7.99
N LEU A 20 40.07 -21.99 -8.18
CA LEU A 20 38.70 -21.91 -7.70
C LEU A 20 38.09 -20.50 -7.64
N VAL A 21 37.31 -20.24 -8.68
CA VAL A 21 36.05 -19.49 -8.61
C VAL A 21 35.30 -19.92 -7.36
N SER A 22 35.30 -19.07 -6.33
CA SER A 22 34.35 -19.11 -5.22
C SER A 22 34.22 -17.69 -4.67
N GLY A 23 33.97 -16.73 -5.58
CA GLY A 23 33.16 -15.60 -5.17
C GLY A 23 31.78 -16.18 -4.89
N ALA A 24 31.26 -15.97 -3.69
CA ALA A 24 29.85 -16.15 -3.41
C ALA A 24 29.08 -15.16 -4.30
N ALA A 25 28.84 -15.57 -5.55
CA ALA A 25 27.70 -15.11 -6.29
C ALA A 25 26.50 -15.42 -5.40
N HIS A 26 25.82 -14.40 -4.89
CA HIS A 26 24.49 -14.59 -4.34
C HIS A 26 23.67 -15.22 -5.47
N ALA A 27 23.46 -16.53 -5.38
CA ALA A 27 22.97 -17.30 -6.50
C ALA A 27 21.52 -16.86 -6.78
N GLN A 28 21.36 -16.13 -7.88
CA GLN A 28 20.10 -15.94 -8.57
C GLN A 28 19.38 -17.30 -8.70
N GLY A 29 18.05 -17.30 -8.64
CA GLY A 29 17.30 -18.56 -8.76
C GLY A 29 17.61 -19.25 -10.08
N ASP A 30 17.90 -20.54 -10.00
CA ASP A 30 18.21 -21.39 -11.15
C ASP A 30 16.91 -22.04 -11.66
N THR A 31 16.50 -21.65 -12.87
CA THR A 31 15.23 -22.11 -13.46
C THR A 31 15.22 -23.59 -13.80
N ASP A 32 16.37 -24.21 -14.06
CA ASP A 32 16.46 -25.64 -14.36
C ASP A 32 16.32 -26.46 -13.08
N ARG A 33 17.01 -26.06 -11.99
CA ARG A 33 16.80 -26.67 -10.66
C ARG A 33 15.40 -26.41 -10.12
N GLY A 34 14.85 -25.23 -10.39
CA GLY A 34 13.49 -24.87 -10.03
C GLY A 34 12.45 -25.74 -10.72
N ARG A 35 12.65 -26.06 -12.01
CA ARG A 35 11.81 -26.98 -12.78
C ARG A 35 11.78 -28.39 -12.17
N GLU A 36 12.92 -28.90 -11.74
CA GLU A 36 13.00 -30.21 -11.08
C GLU A 36 12.25 -30.21 -9.75
N LEU A 37 12.39 -29.15 -8.94
CA LEU A 37 11.68 -29.02 -7.67
C LEU A 37 10.16 -28.82 -7.83
N ALA A 38 9.74 -28.23 -8.95
CA ALA A 38 8.34 -27.92 -9.25
C ALA A 38 7.48 -29.18 -9.50
N THR A 39 8.09 -30.35 -9.71
CA THR A 39 7.33 -31.61 -9.85
C THR A 39 6.50 -31.92 -8.60
N ASP A 40 7.00 -31.56 -7.42
CA ASP A 40 6.28 -31.74 -6.13
C ASP A 40 5.04 -30.83 -6.03
N CYS A 41 5.02 -29.75 -6.80
CA CYS A 41 4.01 -28.70 -6.75
C CYS A 41 2.97 -28.83 -7.88
N ALA A 42 3.30 -29.59 -8.92
CA ALA A 42 2.52 -29.69 -10.16
C ALA A 42 1.09 -30.23 -9.98
N ALA A 43 0.86 -31.08 -8.97
CA ALA A 43 -0.46 -31.66 -8.71
C ALA A 43 -1.51 -30.62 -8.30
N CYS A 44 -1.08 -29.52 -7.67
CA CYS A 44 -1.96 -28.44 -7.23
C CYS A 44 -1.83 -27.19 -8.10
N HIS A 45 -0.62 -26.85 -8.51
CA HIS A 45 -0.35 -25.59 -9.22
C HIS A 45 -0.17 -25.73 -10.74
N GLY A 46 -0.25 -26.94 -11.28
CA GLY A 46 0.10 -27.21 -12.69
C GLY A 46 1.61 -27.33 -12.89
N ALA A 47 2.03 -28.08 -13.91
CA ALA A 47 3.45 -28.35 -14.19
C ALA A 47 4.26 -27.09 -14.52
N ASP A 48 3.59 -26.10 -15.10
CA ASP A 48 4.10 -24.77 -15.44
C ASP A 48 3.60 -23.69 -14.47
N GLY A 49 2.89 -24.04 -13.39
CA GLY A 49 2.33 -23.07 -12.45
C GLY A 49 0.98 -22.50 -12.89
N ASN A 50 0.40 -22.94 -14.00
CA ASN A 50 -0.98 -22.62 -14.38
C ASN A 50 -1.92 -23.64 -13.72
N SER A 51 -2.48 -23.27 -12.57
CA SER A 51 -3.35 -24.15 -11.79
C SER A 51 -4.58 -24.60 -12.60
N PRO A 52 -4.87 -25.92 -12.68
CA PRO A 52 -6.06 -26.43 -13.35
C PRO A 52 -7.34 -26.29 -12.53
N SER A 53 -7.25 -25.79 -11.29
CA SER A 53 -8.38 -25.63 -10.36
C SER A 53 -8.35 -24.27 -9.68
N PRO A 54 -9.48 -23.56 -9.56
CA PRO A 54 -9.56 -22.29 -8.84
C PRO A 54 -9.30 -22.43 -7.33
N ALA A 55 -9.30 -23.66 -6.79
CA ALA A 55 -8.95 -23.93 -5.40
C ALA A 55 -7.44 -23.72 -5.10
N PHE A 56 -6.59 -23.67 -6.13
CA PHE A 56 -5.16 -23.46 -5.99
C PHE A 56 -4.72 -22.26 -6.84
N PRO A 57 -3.87 -21.36 -6.30
CA PRO A 57 -3.45 -20.16 -7.02
C PRO A 57 -2.53 -20.50 -8.19
N ILE A 58 -2.60 -19.66 -9.24
CA ILE A 58 -1.65 -19.66 -10.37
C ILE A 58 -0.32 -19.06 -9.90
N LEU A 59 0.76 -19.80 -10.12
CA LEU A 59 2.14 -19.38 -9.83
C LEU A 59 2.87 -18.90 -11.10
N ALA A 60 2.42 -19.35 -12.28
CA ALA A 60 3.02 -19.00 -13.56
C ALA A 60 3.03 -17.48 -13.79
N GLY A 61 4.19 -16.93 -14.14
CA GLY A 61 4.35 -15.51 -14.45
C GLY A 61 4.23 -14.56 -13.25
N GLN A 62 4.11 -15.10 -12.03
CA GLN A 62 4.12 -14.28 -10.81
C GLN A 62 5.53 -13.74 -10.54
N HIS A 63 5.63 -12.57 -9.89
CA HIS A 63 6.94 -11.98 -9.57
C HIS A 63 7.79 -12.93 -8.73
N GLU A 64 9.01 -13.22 -9.17
CA GLU A 64 9.97 -14.14 -8.50
C GLU A 64 10.10 -13.80 -7.01
N GLN A 65 10.28 -12.53 -6.68
CA GLN A 65 10.42 -12.10 -5.30
C GLN A 65 9.16 -12.34 -4.45
N TYR A 66 7.97 -12.15 -5.04
CA TYR A 66 6.72 -12.45 -4.35
C TYR A 66 6.61 -13.95 -4.06
N LEU A 67 6.94 -14.80 -5.04
CA LEU A 67 6.90 -16.26 -4.88
C LEU A 67 7.87 -16.71 -3.78
N PHE A 68 9.11 -16.21 -3.79
CA PHE A 68 10.10 -16.53 -2.77
C PHE A 68 9.66 -16.12 -1.36
N GLU A 69 9.17 -14.90 -1.18
CA GLU A 69 8.72 -14.41 0.13
C GLU A 69 7.43 -15.12 0.60
N ALA A 70 6.52 -15.45 -0.32
CA ALA A 70 5.36 -16.27 0.02
C ALA A 70 5.74 -17.68 0.49
N LEU A 71 6.70 -18.33 -0.18
CA LEU A 71 7.22 -19.64 0.21
C LEU A 71 7.90 -19.58 1.59
N LYS A 72 8.75 -18.59 1.86
CA LYS A 72 9.32 -18.38 3.21
C LYS A 72 8.27 -18.11 4.26
N ALA A 73 7.22 -17.34 3.94
CA ALA A 73 6.15 -17.06 4.88
C ALA A 73 5.34 -18.32 5.24
N TYR A 74 5.12 -19.24 4.28
CA TYR A 74 4.57 -20.56 4.57
C TYR A 74 5.52 -21.40 5.44
N GLN A 75 6.85 -21.28 5.24
CA GLN A 75 7.85 -22.07 5.98
C GLN A 75 7.93 -21.64 7.44
N ALA A 76 7.91 -20.33 7.65
CA ALA A 76 7.90 -19.70 8.97
C ALA A 76 6.52 -19.75 9.66
N ARG A 77 5.49 -20.31 9.00
CA ARG A 77 4.08 -20.33 9.47
C ARG A 77 3.51 -18.92 9.74
N SER A 78 4.09 -17.87 9.18
CA SER A 78 3.53 -16.51 9.21
C SER A 78 2.40 -16.36 8.19
N ARG A 79 2.41 -17.18 7.13
CA ARG A 79 1.28 -17.42 6.23
C ARG A 79 0.73 -18.82 6.51
N ASN A 80 -0.40 -18.91 7.20
CA ASN A 80 -0.94 -20.19 7.67
C ASN A 80 -1.69 -20.94 6.56
N ASN A 81 -1.11 -22.05 6.08
CA ASN A 81 -1.81 -23.07 5.29
C ASN A 81 -1.12 -24.42 5.54
N ALA A 82 -1.87 -25.41 6.02
CA ALA A 82 -1.31 -26.69 6.45
C ALA A 82 -0.69 -27.49 5.30
N ILE A 83 -1.27 -27.40 4.09
CA ILE A 83 -0.80 -28.11 2.90
C ILE A 83 0.50 -27.45 2.42
N MET A 84 0.47 -26.15 2.13
CA MET A 84 1.66 -25.43 1.67
C MET A 84 2.79 -25.49 2.68
N GLY A 85 2.51 -25.29 3.97
CA GLY A 85 3.50 -25.39 5.03
C GLY A 85 4.17 -26.77 5.10
N ALA A 86 3.43 -27.87 4.87
CA ALA A 86 3.99 -29.22 4.84
C ALA A 86 4.75 -29.53 3.54
N THR A 87 4.33 -28.97 2.40
CA THR A 87 4.97 -29.21 1.09
C THR A 87 6.33 -28.54 0.95
N ILE A 88 6.55 -27.40 1.63
CA ILE A 88 7.78 -26.59 1.52
C ILE A 88 8.69 -26.70 2.75
N ILE A 89 8.27 -27.44 3.78
CA ILE A 89 9.10 -27.67 4.97
C ILE A 89 10.37 -28.45 4.59
N GLY A 90 11.53 -27.99 5.05
CA GLY A 90 12.82 -28.64 4.78
C GLY A 90 13.47 -28.29 3.42
N LYS A 91 12.84 -27.45 2.57
CA LYS A 91 13.52 -26.85 1.41
C LYS A 91 14.41 -25.69 1.88
N SER A 92 15.66 -25.64 1.40
CA SER A 92 16.59 -24.53 1.67
C SER A 92 16.19 -23.26 0.93
N ASP A 93 16.68 -22.10 1.38
CA ASP A 93 16.46 -20.80 0.73
C ASP A 93 16.80 -20.81 -0.76
N GLN A 94 17.89 -21.48 -1.14
CA GLN A 94 18.26 -21.60 -2.56
C GLN A 94 17.20 -22.37 -3.35
N GLN A 95 16.66 -23.47 -2.81
CA GLN A 95 15.61 -24.25 -3.45
C GLN A 95 14.30 -23.45 -3.57
N LEU A 96 14.00 -22.57 -2.61
CA LEU A 96 12.85 -21.67 -2.70
C LEU A 96 13.06 -20.58 -3.78
N LYS A 97 14.28 -20.05 -3.92
CA LYS A 97 14.65 -19.11 -5.00
C LYS A 97 14.57 -19.78 -6.37
N ASP A 98 15.09 -21.01 -6.48
CA ASP A 98 15.06 -21.78 -7.72
C ASP A 98 13.58 -22.04 -8.15
N LEU A 99 12.71 -22.46 -7.21
CA LEU A 99 11.26 -22.60 -7.45
C LEU A 99 10.59 -21.29 -7.90
N ALA A 100 10.94 -20.18 -7.24
CA ALA A 100 10.40 -18.87 -7.56
C ALA A 100 10.83 -18.40 -8.95
N ALA A 101 12.10 -18.56 -9.32
CA ALA A 101 12.64 -18.22 -10.64
C ALA A 101 11.98 -19.06 -11.73
N TRP A 102 11.83 -20.37 -11.50
CA TRP A 102 11.14 -21.26 -12.44
C TRP A 102 9.72 -20.78 -12.73
N TYR A 103 8.88 -20.61 -11.71
CA TYR A 103 7.48 -20.22 -11.90
C TYR A 103 7.32 -18.79 -12.44
N SER A 104 8.21 -17.87 -12.04
CA SER A 104 8.23 -16.51 -12.58
C SER A 104 8.55 -16.48 -14.07
N SER A 105 9.43 -17.38 -14.54
CA SER A 105 9.76 -17.52 -15.96
C SER A 105 8.66 -18.18 -16.81
N GLN A 106 7.62 -18.75 -16.20
CA GLN A 106 6.53 -19.39 -16.93
C GLN A 106 5.55 -18.36 -17.50
N LYS A 107 4.92 -18.72 -18.63
CA LYS A 107 3.89 -17.91 -19.24
C LYS A 107 2.57 -18.09 -18.48
N GLY A 108 2.25 -17.14 -17.61
CA GLY A 108 1.02 -17.11 -16.81
C GLY A 108 0.41 -15.72 -16.73
N LEU A 109 0.20 -15.17 -15.52
CA LEU A 109 -0.37 -13.84 -15.27
C LEU A 109 0.26 -12.79 -16.22
N GLY A 110 -0.39 -12.48 -17.35
CA GLY A 110 0.01 -11.50 -18.38
C GLY A 110 1.52 -11.24 -18.54
N GLY A 111 2.26 -12.15 -19.19
CA GLY A 111 3.71 -12.02 -19.38
C GLY A 111 4.13 -10.93 -20.37
N GLY A 112 4.88 -9.93 -19.88
CA GLY A 112 5.79 -9.06 -20.64
C GLY A 112 7.24 -9.41 -20.30
N THR A 113 8.04 -9.74 -21.31
CA THR A 113 9.42 -10.21 -21.19
C THR A 113 10.36 -9.16 -20.60
N GLY A 114 11.17 -9.58 -19.62
CA GLY A 114 12.25 -8.79 -19.03
C GLY A 114 13.30 -8.33 -20.06
N GLY A 115 13.64 -7.06 -19.97
CA GLY A 115 14.71 -6.39 -20.70
C GLY A 115 14.78 -4.94 -20.25
N ASP A 116 15.90 -4.57 -19.63
CA ASP A 116 16.23 -3.29 -18.99
C ASP A 116 15.60 -2.03 -19.61
N VAL A 117 14.88 -1.23 -18.80
CA VAL A 117 14.60 0.21 -19.05
C VAL A 117 14.66 0.99 -17.71
N PRO A 118 15.30 2.18 -17.66
CA PRO A 118 15.79 2.80 -16.42
C PRO A 118 14.81 3.78 -15.74
N VAL A 119 15.15 4.14 -14.50
CA VAL A 119 14.44 5.07 -13.60
C VAL A 119 14.41 6.50 -14.17
N VAL A 120 13.25 6.99 -14.63
CA VAL A 120 12.55 8.25 -14.22
C VAL A 120 11.40 8.61 -15.18
N ALA A 121 10.33 9.17 -14.60
CA ALA A 121 9.26 10.02 -15.18
C ALA A 121 7.97 9.37 -15.73
N ALA A 122 6.90 9.58 -14.95
CA ALA A 122 5.55 10.04 -15.30
C ALA A 122 4.71 9.35 -16.41
N ALA A 123 3.48 9.02 -15.98
CA ALA A 123 2.20 9.20 -16.68
C ALA A 123 1.96 8.52 -18.04
N ALA A 124 0.79 7.86 -18.09
CA ALA A 124 -0.09 7.66 -19.25
C ALA A 124 0.46 6.95 -20.51
N THR A 125 -0.16 5.81 -20.84
CA THR A 125 -0.70 5.41 -22.17
C THR A 125 -1.08 3.93 -22.07
N ALA A 126 -2.37 3.59 -21.96
CA ALA A 126 -3.34 3.38 -23.05
C ALA A 126 -3.10 2.12 -23.89
N SER A 127 -4.11 1.22 -23.84
CA SER A 127 -4.73 0.54 -24.99
C SER A 127 -3.90 -0.44 -25.83
N GLY A 128 -4.41 -1.67 -25.96
CA GLY A 128 -3.93 -2.63 -26.97
C GLY A 128 -4.70 -3.95 -26.93
N ALA A 129 -5.89 -3.96 -27.54
CA ALA A 129 -6.59 -5.18 -27.93
C ALA A 129 -5.72 -6.06 -28.87
N LEU A 130 -5.97 -7.36 -28.90
CA LEU A 130 -6.10 -8.23 -30.10
C LEU A 130 -6.15 -9.70 -29.64
N VAL A 131 -7.32 -10.35 -29.72
CA VAL A 131 -7.80 -11.23 -30.81
C VAL A 131 -7.34 -12.68 -30.65
N ALA A 132 -8.37 -13.54 -30.55
CA ALA A 132 -8.32 -14.98 -30.50
C ALA A 132 -7.71 -15.61 -31.76
N GLU A 133 -7.17 -16.84 -31.63
CA GLU A 133 -7.40 -17.91 -32.61
C GLU A 133 -7.37 -19.31 -31.94
N GLY A 134 -8.47 -20.04 -32.14
CA GLY A 134 -8.47 -21.42 -32.65
C GLY A 134 -7.87 -22.56 -31.80
N GLY A 135 -8.74 -23.37 -31.19
CA GLY A 135 -8.37 -24.69 -30.69
C GLY A 135 -9.55 -25.42 -30.03
N SER A 136 -10.23 -26.24 -30.82
CA SER A 136 -11.46 -26.97 -30.49
C SER A 136 -11.30 -28.07 -29.43
N ASP A 137 -12.33 -28.17 -28.59
CA ASP A 137 -12.89 -29.40 -28.03
C ASP A 137 -12.24 -30.01 -26.77
N LEU A 138 -12.59 -29.45 -25.60
CA LEU A 138 -12.89 -30.19 -24.37
C LEU A 138 -13.95 -29.41 -23.58
N GLY A 139 -15.04 -30.09 -23.22
CA GLY A 139 -16.26 -29.55 -22.59
C GLY A 139 -16.05 -28.83 -21.26
N THR A 140 -15.58 -27.59 -21.35
CA THR A 140 -15.45 -26.62 -20.27
C THR A 140 -16.64 -25.68 -20.43
N THR A 141 -17.40 -25.41 -19.37
CA THR A 141 -18.19 -24.17 -19.36
C THR A 141 -17.17 -23.05 -19.46
N VAL A 142 -16.94 -22.55 -20.68
CA VAL A 142 -16.14 -21.37 -20.92
C VAL A 142 -16.93 -20.26 -20.24
N ILE A 143 -16.53 -19.91 -19.01
CA ILE A 143 -16.90 -18.64 -18.41
C ILE A 143 -16.37 -17.58 -19.38
N GLY A 144 -17.30 -17.02 -20.15
CA GLY A 144 -16.98 -16.05 -21.18
C GLY A 144 -16.33 -14.82 -20.57
N LEU A 145 -15.46 -14.15 -21.33
CA LEU A 145 -15.22 -12.74 -21.03
C LEU A 145 -16.55 -12.00 -21.15
N PRO A 146 -16.82 -11.00 -20.30
CA PRO A 146 -18.06 -10.23 -20.40
C PRO A 146 -18.25 -9.70 -21.83
N ASP A 147 -19.45 -9.87 -22.37
CA ASP A 147 -19.73 -9.59 -23.77
C ASP A 147 -20.10 -8.12 -23.97
N GLU A 148 -19.14 -7.31 -24.43
CA GLU A 148 -19.35 -5.89 -24.76
C GLU A 148 -20.52 -5.64 -25.72
N SER A 149 -20.86 -6.61 -26.58
CA SER A 149 -21.93 -6.51 -27.57
C SER A 149 -23.34 -6.67 -26.96
N ARG A 150 -23.42 -7.21 -25.74
CA ARG A 150 -24.66 -7.37 -24.96
C ARG A 150 -24.87 -6.27 -23.94
N CYS A 151 -24.14 -5.16 -24.04
CA CYS A 151 -24.42 -3.93 -23.33
C CYS A 151 -25.48 -3.11 -24.08
N PRO A 152 -26.77 -3.17 -23.71
CA PRO A 152 -27.78 -2.32 -24.33
C PRO A 152 -27.44 -0.86 -24.01
N LEU A 153 -26.97 -0.13 -25.02
CA LEU A 153 -27.06 1.32 -24.99
C LEU A 153 -28.51 1.66 -25.26
N PRO A 154 -29.19 2.49 -24.44
CA PRO A 154 -30.42 3.12 -24.87
C PRO A 154 -30.10 3.84 -26.18
N ALA A 155 -30.84 3.51 -27.23
CA ALA A 155 -30.76 4.23 -28.48
C ALA A 155 -31.28 5.65 -28.22
N ASN A 156 -30.35 6.58 -27.96
CA ASN A 156 -30.48 8.02 -27.74
C ASN A 156 -30.23 8.46 -26.29
N ASP A 157 -29.23 9.33 -26.13
CA ASP A 157 -28.78 10.07 -24.94
C ASP A 157 -29.83 11.02 -24.33
N LYS A 158 -31.07 10.57 -24.16
CA LYS A 158 -32.10 11.30 -23.43
C LYS A 158 -32.89 10.32 -22.58
N TYR A 159 -32.45 10.15 -21.34
CA TYR A 159 -33.32 9.83 -20.22
C TYR A 159 -33.99 11.16 -19.82
N PRO A 160 -35.22 11.49 -20.27
CA PRO A 160 -35.80 12.81 -20.09
C PRO A 160 -36.95 12.72 -19.09
N ASP A 161 -36.66 12.54 -17.80
CA ASP A 161 -37.42 13.11 -16.66
C ASP A 161 -36.71 12.82 -15.33
N LEU A 162 -36.97 13.67 -14.33
CA LEU A 162 -36.42 13.67 -12.97
C LEU A 162 -37.31 12.82 -12.05
N ASP A 163 -36.87 11.61 -11.68
CA ASP A 163 -37.50 10.79 -10.63
C ASP A 163 -38.98 10.43 -10.89
N SER A 164 -39.23 9.64 -11.94
CA SER A 164 -40.58 9.24 -12.38
C SER A 164 -41.23 8.20 -11.46
N ASP A 165 -40.45 7.43 -10.70
CA ASP A 165 -40.97 6.47 -9.72
C ASP A 165 -40.94 7.00 -8.27
N GLY A 166 -40.44 8.22 -8.06
CA GLY A 166 -40.56 8.96 -6.80
C GLY A 166 -39.64 8.44 -5.70
N ASP A 167 -38.59 7.70 -6.05
CA ASP A 167 -37.62 7.14 -5.13
C ASP A 167 -36.45 8.10 -4.80
N GLY A 168 -36.43 9.27 -5.45
CA GLY A 168 -35.45 10.33 -5.25
C GLY A 168 -34.16 10.14 -6.04
N LEU A 169 -34.12 9.18 -6.97
CA LEU A 169 -32.97 8.89 -7.83
C LEU A 169 -33.27 9.33 -9.27
N VAL A 170 -32.23 9.73 -10.00
CA VAL A 170 -32.32 9.92 -11.46
C VAL A 170 -31.54 8.80 -12.12
N ASP A 171 -32.22 7.70 -12.43
CA ASP A 171 -31.59 6.49 -12.95
C ASP A 171 -32.36 5.90 -14.15
N ALA A 172 -32.00 4.69 -14.57
CA ALA A 172 -32.63 4.10 -15.74
C ALA A 172 -34.10 3.70 -15.53
N TYR A 173 -34.56 3.52 -14.28
CA TYR A 173 -35.94 3.22 -13.97
C TYR A 173 -36.89 4.40 -14.27
N ASP A 174 -36.36 5.62 -14.32
CA ASP A 174 -37.10 6.82 -14.73
C ASP A 174 -37.50 6.82 -16.20
N ALA A 175 -36.73 6.15 -17.06
CA ALA A 175 -37.10 5.94 -18.46
C ALA A 175 -37.42 4.48 -18.80
N ALA A 176 -37.47 3.59 -17.80
CA ALA A 176 -37.74 2.18 -18.02
C ALA A 176 -39.24 1.94 -18.26
N PRO A 177 -39.62 1.19 -19.33
CA PRO A 177 -41.00 0.73 -19.50
C PRO A 177 -41.42 -0.20 -18.34
N ASP A 178 -42.73 -0.40 -18.16
CA ASP A 178 -43.37 -1.16 -17.06
C ASP A 178 -42.88 -2.62 -16.87
N ASN A 179 -41.96 -3.09 -17.72
CA ASN A 179 -41.44 -4.45 -17.81
C ASN A 179 -39.91 -4.52 -17.91
N ALA A 180 -39.17 -3.63 -17.21
CA ALA A 180 -37.71 -3.69 -17.13
C ALA A 180 -37.20 -4.83 -16.23
N ASP A 181 -37.60 -6.06 -16.57
CA ASP A 181 -37.11 -7.29 -15.97
C ASP A 181 -35.63 -7.47 -16.35
N GLU A 182 -34.75 -7.02 -15.45
CA GLU A 182 -33.28 -7.06 -15.44
C GLU A 182 -32.52 -6.05 -16.32
N PHE A 183 -32.20 -4.91 -15.69
CA PHE A 183 -31.38 -3.85 -16.27
C PHE A 183 -29.87 -4.16 -16.33
N VAL A 184 -29.43 -5.09 -15.50
CA VAL A 184 -28.08 -5.69 -15.50
C VAL A 184 -28.25 -7.18 -15.74
N LEU A 185 -27.45 -7.73 -16.63
CA LEU A 185 -27.49 -9.16 -16.96
C LEU A 185 -26.21 -9.80 -16.46
N ASP A 186 -26.24 -11.11 -16.23
CA ASP A 186 -25.06 -11.97 -16.15
C ASP A 186 -24.89 -12.63 -17.53
N THR A 187 -24.18 -11.96 -18.42
CA THR A 187 -24.12 -12.31 -19.85
C THR A 187 -23.22 -13.51 -20.12
N ASN A 188 -22.22 -13.72 -19.26
CA ASN A 188 -21.26 -14.82 -19.33
C ASN A 188 -21.58 -15.97 -18.35
N ASN A 189 -22.64 -15.84 -17.55
CA ASN A 189 -23.13 -16.79 -16.57
C ASN A 189 -22.05 -17.16 -15.52
N ASP A 190 -21.26 -16.17 -15.10
CA ASP A 190 -20.20 -16.32 -14.11
C ASP A 190 -20.61 -15.95 -12.67
N GLY A 191 -21.88 -15.53 -12.50
CA GLY A 191 -22.46 -15.10 -11.24
C GLY A 191 -22.25 -13.63 -10.93
N ARG A 192 -21.58 -12.85 -11.79
CA ARG A 192 -21.43 -11.40 -11.67
C ARG A 192 -22.20 -10.69 -12.77
N PHE A 193 -22.90 -9.63 -12.38
CA PHE A 193 -23.73 -8.84 -13.27
C PHE A 193 -22.91 -7.73 -13.94
N GLU A 194 -22.98 -7.67 -15.26
CA GLU A 194 -22.24 -6.71 -16.08
C GLU A 194 -22.82 -5.29 -16.01
N ILE A 195 -21.93 -4.32 -15.75
CA ILE A 195 -22.21 -2.88 -15.77
C ILE A 195 -21.49 -2.25 -16.97
N CYS A 196 -22.27 -1.60 -17.84
CA CYS A 196 -21.78 -1.04 -19.10
C CYS A 196 -21.86 0.48 -19.19
N ASN A 197 -22.70 1.12 -18.38
CA ASN A 197 -22.89 2.58 -18.39
C ASN A 197 -23.20 3.13 -16.99
N ILE A 198 -23.14 4.46 -16.86
CA ILE A 198 -23.32 5.13 -15.56
C ILE A 198 -24.73 4.95 -14.98
N HIS A 199 -25.76 4.81 -15.82
CA HIS A 199 -27.12 4.58 -15.35
C HIS A 199 -27.28 3.18 -14.76
N GLN A 200 -26.66 2.15 -15.37
CA GLN A 200 -26.55 0.79 -14.79
C GLN A 200 -25.84 0.79 -13.45
N LEU A 201 -24.78 1.58 -13.34
CA LEU A 201 -24.08 1.73 -12.07
C LEU A 201 -24.95 2.43 -11.01
N GLN A 202 -25.66 3.51 -11.36
CA GLN A 202 -26.55 4.23 -10.45
C GLN A 202 -27.71 3.35 -9.97
N ALA A 203 -28.22 2.49 -10.85
CA ALA A 203 -29.32 1.56 -10.58
C ALA A 203 -28.95 0.39 -9.65
N ILE A 204 -27.68 0.22 -9.28
CA ILE A 204 -27.33 -0.72 -8.19
C ILE A 204 -28.06 -0.32 -6.89
N ASN A 205 -28.38 0.96 -6.72
CA ASN A 205 -29.12 1.48 -5.57
C ASN A 205 -30.64 1.20 -5.61
N THR A 206 -31.24 1.11 -6.81
CA THR A 206 -32.69 0.88 -7.03
C THR A 206 -33.11 -0.57 -6.94
N LEU A 207 -32.16 -1.49 -6.81
CA LEU A 207 -32.42 -2.87 -6.44
C LEU A 207 -32.89 -3.00 -4.98
N GLY A 208 -33.64 -2.01 -4.45
CA GLY A 208 -33.89 -1.80 -3.02
C GLY A 208 -35.23 -1.16 -2.61
N THR A 209 -35.71 -0.07 -3.23
CA THR A 209 -36.70 0.80 -2.54
C THR A 209 -37.74 1.57 -3.37
N GLY A 210 -37.82 1.43 -4.70
CA GLY A 210 -38.86 2.12 -5.47
C GLY A 210 -40.26 1.52 -5.26
N GLU A 211 -41.22 2.31 -4.78
CA GLU A 211 -42.64 1.93 -4.83
C GLU A 211 -43.06 1.78 -6.31
N GLY A 212 -43.49 0.57 -6.71
CA GLY A 212 -44.32 0.42 -7.92
C GLY A 212 -43.69 -0.26 -9.14
N LYS A 213 -42.41 -0.64 -9.14
CA LYS A 213 -41.82 -1.48 -10.22
C LYS A 213 -41.17 -2.73 -9.65
N ALA A 214 -41.95 -3.82 -9.56
CA ALA A 214 -41.52 -5.07 -8.95
C ALA A 214 -40.63 -5.89 -9.90
N THR A 215 -39.37 -6.10 -9.54
CA THR A 215 -38.56 -7.19 -10.11
C THR A 215 -39.08 -8.53 -9.59
N GLY A 216 -38.95 -9.63 -10.35
CA GLY A 216 -39.27 -10.98 -9.87
C GLY A 216 -38.33 -11.56 -8.80
N LEU A 217 -37.30 -10.82 -8.36
CA LEU A 217 -36.26 -11.24 -7.42
C LEU A 217 -36.62 -10.87 -5.98
N SER A 218 -36.27 -11.75 -5.02
CA SER A 218 -36.38 -11.39 -3.61
C SER A 218 -35.37 -10.30 -3.22
N ASP A 219 -35.66 -9.56 -2.16
CA ASP A 219 -34.74 -8.55 -1.61
C ASP A 219 -33.40 -9.15 -1.20
N GLY A 220 -33.37 -10.42 -0.76
CA GLY A 220 -32.14 -11.12 -0.42
C GLY A 220 -31.26 -11.40 -1.64
N GLU A 221 -31.87 -11.90 -2.72
CA GLU A 221 -31.17 -12.20 -3.97
C GLU A 221 -30.66 -10.94 -4.67
N ARG A 222 -31.37 -9.81 -4.56
CA ARG A 222 -30.96 -8.52 -5.12
C ARG A 222 -29.78 -7.91 -4.37
N ASN A 223 -29.84 -7.89 -3.05
CA ASN A 223 -28.84 -7.21 -2.23
C ASN A 223 -27.47 -7.90 -2.22
N GLU A 224 -27.42 -9.20 -2.53
CA GLU A 224 -26.18 -9.99 -2.49
C GLU A 224 -25.50 -10.20 -3.85
N ARG A 225 -26.00 -9.56 -4.92
CA ARG A 225 -25.42 -9.66 -6.26
C ARG A 225 -24.00 -9.14 -6.31
N ASP A 226 -23.14 -9.83 -7.05
CA ASP A 226 -21.81 -9.35 -7.40
C ASP A 226 -21.85 -8.68 -8.78
N TYR A 227 -21.02 -7.67 -9.01
CA TYR A 227 -21.03 -6.85 -10.22
C TYR A 227 -19.64 -6.76 -10.83
N GLU A 228 -19.58 -6.60 -12.15
CA GLU A 228 -18.33 -6.29 -12.84
C GLU A 228 -18.49 -5.23 -13.93
N LEU A 229 -17.48 -4.37 -14.10
CA LEU A 229 -17.44 -3.43 -15.22
C LEU A 229 -17.04 -4.16 -16.50
N VAL A 230 -17.76 -3.90 -17.59
CA VAL A 230 -17.39 -4.41 -18.93
C VAL A 230 -16.52 -3.44 -19.69
N ARG A 231 -16.59 -2.15 -19.33
CA ARG A 231 -15.87 -1.06 -19.99
C ARG A 231 -15.63 0.10 -19.02
N SER A 232 -14.76 1.02 -19.42
CA SER A 232 -14.65 2.31 -18.75
C SER A 232 -15.91 3.15 -18.95
N ILE A 233 -16.33 3.88 -17.91
CA ILE A 233 -17.56 4.66 -17.86
C ILE A 233 -17.22 6.14 -17.67
N ASP A 234 -17.86 7.02 -18.43
CA ASP A 234 -17.90 8.45 -18.13
C ASP A 234 -19.14 8.78 -17.30
N ALA A 235 -18.93 9.24 -16.07
CA ALA A 235 -19.99 9.55 -15.13
C ALA A 235 -20.56 10.97 -15.31
N ALA A 236 -20.05 11.76 -16.25
CA ALA A 236 -20.49 13.15 -16.47
C ALA A 236 -22.00 13.29 -16.80
N ALA A 237 -22.65 12.22 -17.27
CA ALA A 237 -24.09 12.22 -17.54
C ALA A 237 -24.95 12.24 -16.25
N ILE A 238 -24.38 11.91 -15.08
CA ILE A 238 -25.05 12.02 -13.77
C ILE A 238 -24.31 13.07 -12.93
N PRO A 239 -24.78 14.33 -12.89
CA PRO A 239 -24.06 15.44 -12.26
C PRO A 239 -23.99 15.36 -10.73
N ASN A 240 -24.82 14.53 -10.09
CA ASN A 240 -24.75 14.27 -8.66
C ASN A 240 -25.09 12.80 -8.38
N PHE A 241 -24.10 11.93 -8.51
CA PHE A 241 -24.25 10.50 -8.30
C PHE A 241 -24.62 10.20 -6.84
N ILE A 242 -25.53 9.26 -6.65
CA ILE A 242 -25.97 8.86 -5.30
C ILE A 242 -25.16 7.61 -4.91
N PRO A 243 -24.37 7.68 -3.81
CA PRO A 243 -23.52 6.58 -3.37
C PRO A 243 -24.24 5.23 -3.27
N ILE A 244 -23.62 4.17 -3.79
CA ILE A 244 -24.12 2.80 -3.68
C ILE A 244 -23.98 2.32 -2.23
N GLY A 245 -25.04 1.75 -1.66
CA GLY A 245 -25.01 1.32 -0.26
C GLY A 245 -24.97 2.51 0.71
N ASN A 246 -25.93 3.42 0.54
CA ASN A 246 -26.14 4.62 1.36
C ASN A 246 -27.64 4.81 1.64
N CYS A 247 -28.03 5.69 2.55
CA CYS A 247 -29.42 5.86 2.99
C CYS A 247 -30.29 6.72 2.08
N GLY A 248 -29.82 7.00 0.86
CA GLY A 248 -30.44 7.95 -0.04
C GLY A 248 -30.47 9.39 0.52
N PRO A 249 -31.18 10.30 -0.17
CA PRO A 249 -31.22 11.73 0.17
C PRO A 249 -32.01 12.08 1.45
N THR A 250 -32.77 11.13 2.02
CA THR A 250 -33.71 11.39 3.13
C THR A 250 -33.31 10.77 4.48
N GLY A 251 -32.21 10.00 4.56
CA GLY A 251 -31.83 9.21 5.74
C GLY A 251 -30.48 9.56 6.39
N SER A 252 -30.30 9.19 7.67
CA SER A 252 -29.04 9.31 8.43
C SER A 252 -28.37 7.95 8.62
N CYS A 253 -27.17 7.78 8.06
CA CYS A 253 -26.53 6.47 7.81
C CYS A 253 -25.70 5.87 8.92
N MET A 254 -25.60 6.55 10.05
CA MET A 254 -24.71 6.11 11.12
C MET A 254 -25.35 5.11 12.08
N ASN A 255 -26.67 4.88 11.99
CA ASN A 255 -27.40 4.10 13.01
C ASN A 255 -27.87 2.70 12.56
N ASP A 256 -27.83 2.38 11.26
CA ASP A 256 -28.42 1.14 10.70
C ASP A 256 -27.49 0.51 9.62
N LEU A 257 -26.25 0.19 10.00
CA LEU A 257 -25.22 -0.34 9.09
C LEU A 257 -25.64 -1.63 8.35
N ASP A 258 -26.37 -2.52 9.02
CA ASP A 258 -26.84 -3.79 8.45
C ASP A 258 -27.99 -3.59 7.44
N LYS A 259 -28.60 -2.40 7.43
CA LYS A 259 -29.73 -2.07 6.56
C LYS A 259 -29.27 -1.43 5.24
N TYR A 260 -28.27 -0.56 5.29
CA TYR A 260 -27.94 0.32 4.16
C TYR A 260 -26.61 0.03 3.45
N GLY A 261 -25.75 -0.86 3.99
CA GLY A 261 -24.48 -1.16 3.34
C GLY A 261 -24.60 -1.95 2.03
N PHE A 262 -23.66 -1.73 1.11
CA PHE A 262 -23.51 -2.54 -0.09
C PHE A 262 -23.12 -3.97 0.30
N LYS A 263 -24.04 -4.90 0.04
CA LYS A 263 -23.95 -6.32 0.38
C LYS A 263 -23.51 -7.20 -0.81
N GLY A 264 -23.21 -6.59 -1.95
CA GLY A 264 -22.59 -7.23 -3.11
C GLY A 264 -21.07 -7.09 -3.12
N SER A 265 -20.40 -7.70 -4.10
CA SER A 265 -19.02 -7.39 -4.48
C SER A 265 -18.96 -6.65 -5.81
N PHE A 266 -17.89 -5.92 -6.05
CA PHE A 266 -17.70 -5.14 -7.28
C PHE A 266 -16.28 -5.31 -7.82
N ASP A 267 -16.14 -5.75 -9.07
CA ASP A 267 -14.88 -5.86 -9.79
C ASP A 267 -14.84 -4.87 -10.97
N GLY A 268 -14.00 -3.85 -10.88
CA GLY A 268 -13.79 -2.92 -11.99
C GLY A 268 -13.02 -3.52 -13.17
N ARG A 269 -12.41 -4.70 -13.01
CA ARG A 269 -11.63 -5.39 -14.06
C ARG A 269 -10.52 -4.54 -14.71
N GLY A 270 -10.04 -3.51 -14.01
CA GLY A 270 -9.05 -2.56 -14.50
C GLY A 270 -9.64 -1.41 -15.32
N HIS A 271 -10.97 -1.33 -15.45
CA HIS A 271 -11.65 -0.20 -16.08
C HIS A 271 -11.71 1.01 -15.16
N THR A 272 -11.90 2.17 -15.80
CA THR A 272 -11.97 3.46 -15.13
C THR A 272 -13.40 3.97 -15.07
N ILE A 273 -13.72 4.75 -14.04
CA ILE A 273 -14.90 5.61 -14.03
C ILE A 273 -14.43 7.06 -13.95
N SER A 274 -14.69 7.86 -14.99
CA SER A 274 -14.24 9.25 -15.07
C SER A 274 -15.33 10.24 -14.68
N ASN A 275 -14.92 11.42 -14.20
CA ASN A 275 -15.78 12.60 -14.00
C ASN A 275 -16.96 12.38 -13.04
N LEU A 276 -16.82 11.44 -12.10
CA LEU A 276 -17.81 11.19 -11.05
C LEU A 276 -17.95 12.44 -10.17
N THR A 277 -19.16 12.95 -10.02
CA THR A 277 -19.46 14.08 -9.12
C THR A 277 -20.46 13.65 -8.06
N ILE A 278 -20.15 13.88 -6.78
CA ILE A 278 -21.02 13.63 -5.64
C ILE A 278 -20.94 14.85 -4.71
N SER A 279 -22.06 15.53 -4.46
CA SER A 279 -22.13 16.67 -3.55
C SER A 279 -23.28 16.49 -2.56
N MET A 280 -22.92 16.12 -1.33
CA MET A 280 -23.84 15.83 -0.22
C MET A 280 -23.33 16.44 1.10
N PRO A 281 -23.19 17.78 1.20
CA PRO A 281 -22.46 18.46 2.29
C PRO A 281 -22.99 18.19 3.70
N GLU A 282 -24.24 17.73 3.83
CA GLU A 282 -24.88 17.41 5.11
C GLU A 282 -24.84 15.92 5.48
N LEU A 283 -24.48 15.04 4.54
CA LEU A 283 -24.51 13.58 4.73
C LEU A 283 -23.13 12.98 4.95
N GLY A 284 -23.10 11.83 5.64
CA GLY A 284 -21.89 11.04 5.80
C GLY A 284 -21.98 9.71 5.04
N GLY A 285 -20.85 9.00 4.93
CA GLY A 285 -20.76 7.79 4.11
C GLY A 285 -20.84 8.14 2.62
N VAL A 286 -19.95 9.01 2.16
CA VAL A 286 -19.99 9.57 0.80
C VAL A 286 -18.81 9.05 -0.01
N GLY A 287 -19.10 8.48 -1.17
CA GLY A 287 -18.16 7.95 -2.16
C GLY A 287 -18.93 7.20 -3.26
N LEU A 288 -18.27 6.60 -4.24
CA LEU A 288 -18.96 5.71 -5.19
C LEU A 288 -19.80 4.66 -4.42
N PHE A 289 -19.21 4.10 -3.37
CA PHE A 289 -19.88 3.30 -2.36
C PHE A 289 -19.97 4.10 -1.06
N GLY A 290 -21.16 4.24 -0.50
CA GLY A 290 -21.34 4.86 0.80
C GLY A 290 -20.75 4.00 1.91
N VAL A 291 -21.22 2.75 2.00
CA VAL A 291 -20.74 1.75 2.95
C VAL A 291 -20.52 0.40 2.24
N ILE A 292 -19.37 -0.23 2.46
CA ILE A 292 -19.14 -1.64 2.06
C ILE A 292 -19.32 -2.54 3.29
N SER A 293 -20.19 -3.55 3.18
CA SER A 293 -20.46 -4.51 4.26
C SER A 293 -19.31 -5.51 4.49
N ARG A 294 -19.30 -6.13 5.67
CA ARG A 294 -18.30 -7.15 6.04
C ARG A 294 -18.32 -8.34 5.05
N GLY A 295 -17.13 -8.84 4.73
CA GLY A 295 -16.95 -9.98 3.82
C GLY A 295 -17.12 -9.64 2.34
N LYS A 296 -17.47 -8.39 2.01
CA LYS A 296 -17.65 -7.92 0.63
C LYS A 296 -16.41 -7.22 0.10
N VAL A 297 -16.26 -7.23 -1.22
CA VAL A 297 -15.02 -6.81 -1.89
C VAL A 297 -15.33 -5.80 -2.98
N VAL A 298 -14.61 -4.67 -2.97
CA VAL A 298 -14.52 -3.75 -4.10
C VAL A 298 -13.08 -3.78 -4.60
N ARG A 299 -12.88 -4.07 -5.89
CA ARG A 299 -11.54 -4.27 -6.45
C ARG A 299 -11.36 -3.78 -7.87
N ASN A 300 -10.10 -3.56 -8.25
CA ASN A 300 -9.63 -3.34 -9.63
C ASN A 300 -10.36 -2.21 -10.36
N ILE A 301 -10.56 -1.08 -9.70
CA ILE A 301 -11.24 0.08 -10.29
C ILE A 301 -10.41 1.35 -10.07
N GLU A 302 -10.36 2.21 -11.07
CA GLU A 302 -9.80 3.54 -10.95
C GLU A 302 -10.88 4.62 -11.15
N LEU A 303 -10.99 5.55 -10.21
CA LEU A 303 -11.79 6.76 -10.38
C LEU A 303 -10.92 7.91 -10.89
N VAL A 304 -11.25 8.42 -12.07
CA VAL A 304 -10.49 9.49 -12.73
C VAL A 304 -11.25 10.81 -12.61
N ASN A 305 -10.60 11.85 -12.10
CA ASN A 305 -11.20 13.18 -11.94
C ASN A 305 -12.52 13.15 -11.11
N ALA A 306 -12.54 12.41 -10.01
CA ALA A 306 -13.70 12.38 -9.12
C ALA A 306 -13.79 13.67 -8.28
N GLN A 307 -14.99 14.23 -8.15
CA GLN A 307 -15.27 15.42 -7.34
C GLN A 307 -16.27 15.03 -6.24
N VAL A 308 -15.80 14.91 -4.99
CA VAL A 308 -16.62 14.40 -3.89
C VAL A 308 -16.67 15.40 -2.73
N GLU A 309 -17.87 15.81 -2.35
CA GLU A 309 -18.12 16.68 -1.19
C GLU A 309 -19.15 16.05 -0.24
N GLY A 310 -18.86 16.06 1.07
CA GLY A 310 -19.75 15.52 2.09
C GLY A 310 -19.49 16.07 3.49
N ARG A 311 -20.18 15.52 4.49
CA ARG A 311 -19.99 15.86 5.91
C ARG A 311 -18.96 14.97 6.60
N GLY A 312 -19.15 13.65 6.58
CA GLY A 312 -18.39 12.73 7.43
C GLY A 312 -18.15 11.35 6.80
N GLY A 313 -16.96 10.78 6.91
CA GLY A 313 -16.70 9.46 6.30
C GLY A 313 -16.80 9.54 4.78
N ILE A 314 -15.85 10.27 4.18
CA ILE A 314 -15.87 10.63 2.76
C ILE A 314 -14.62 10.05 2.10
N GLY A 315 -14.81 9.32 1.01
CA GLY A 315 -13.75 8.87 0.12
C GLY A 315 -14.24 8.91 -1.32
N THR A 316 -13.35 8.94 -2.31
CA THR A 316 -13.82 8.88 -3.70
C THR A 316 -14.50 7.54 -4.00
N ILE A 317 -13.93 6.43 -3.52
CA ILE A 317 -14.46 5.08 -3.75
C ILE A 317 -15.38 4.68 -2.61
N VAL A 318 -14.97 4.88 -1.35
CA VAL A 318 -15.72 4.35 -0.21
C VAL A 318 -15.89 5.41 0.88
N GLY A 319 -17.11 5.64 1.34
CA GLY A 319 -17.35 6.42 2.55
C GLY A 319 -16.88 5.70 3.80
N SER A 320 -17.47 4.53 4.10
CA SER A 320 -17.10 3.66 5.23
C SER A 320 -16.86 2.21 4.80
N ASN A 321 -15.67 1.69 5.07
CA ASN A 321 -15.28 0.33 4.70
C ASN A 321 -15.37 -0.63 5.89
N PHE A 322 -16.23 -1.65 5.82
CA PHE A 322 -16.17 -2.82 6.71
C PHE A 322 -15.75 -4.11 5.97
N GLY A 323 -15.58 -4.03 4.65
CA GLY A 323 -15.18 -5.13 3.77
C GLY A 323 -13.72 -5.01 3.34
N THR A 324 -13.46 -5.29 2.06
CA THR A 324 -12.14 -5.24 1.44
C THR A 324 -12.12 -4.28 0.26
N VAL A 325 -11.14 -3.37 0.26
CA VAL A 325 -10.78 -2.52 -0.88
C VAL A 325 -9.42 -2.98 -1.39
N TYR A 326 -9.38 -3.47 -2.62
CA TYR A 326 -8.20 -4.13 -3.18
C TYR A 326 -7.87 -3.62 -4.58
N ASN A 327 -6.65 -3.12 -4.78
CA ASN A 327 -6.23 -2.62 -6.09
C ASN A 327 -7.18 -1.54 -6.64
N CYS A 328 -7.53 -0.56 -5.80
CA CYS A 328 -8.45 0.51 -6.16
C CYS A 328 -7.77 1.87 -6.10
N HIS A 329 -7.95 2.68 -7.14
CA HIS A 329 -7.17 3.91 -7.33
C HIS A 329 -8.09 5.12 -7.53
N SER A 330 -7.66 6.31 -7.12
CA SER A 330 -8.44 7.53 -7.37
C SER A 330 -7.62 8.78 -7.65
N THR A 331 -8.16 9.66 -8.48
CA THR A 331 -7.69 11.03 -8.72
C THR A 331 -8.87 12.01 -8.63
N GLY A 332 -8.57 13.30 -8.44
CA GLY A 332 -9.58 14.36 -8.38
C GLY A 332 -9.52 15.15 -7.07
N LYS A 333 -10.67 15.47 -6.48
CA LYS A 333 -10.77 16.29 -5.28
C LYS A 333 -11.82 15.77 -4.30
N VAL A 334 -11.48 15.78 -3.01
CA VAL A 334 -12.38 15.41 -1.92
C VAL A 334 -12.46 16.55 -0.91
N LYS A 335 -13.67 16.92 -0.49
CA LYS A 335 -13.93 17.97 0.48
C LYS A 335 -14.92 17.54 1.55
N GLY A 336 -14.70 17.94 2.81
CA GLY A 336 -15.71 17.74 3.83
C GLY A 336 -15.38 18.23 5.23
N LEU A 337 -16.08 17.71 6.24
CA LEU A 337 -15.89 18.14 7.63
C LEU A 337 -14.99 17.17 8.42
N ALA A 338 -15.30 15.86 8.42
CA ALA A 338 -14.61 14.88 9.27
C ALA A 338 -14.40 13.52 8.60
N ALA A 339 -13.32 12.81 8.97
CA ALA A 339 -12.99 11.48 8.45
C ALA A 339 -13.00 11.46 6.91
N VAL A 340 -12.11 12.26 6.33
CA VAL A 340 -12.03 12.48 4.89
C VAL A 340 -10.75 11.87 4.36
N GLY A 341 -10.89 10.92 3.44
CA GLY A 341 -9.81 10.26 2.72
C GLY A 341 -9.88 10.54 1.23
N GLY A 342 -8.75 10.48 0.53
CA GLY A 342 -8.75 10.54 -0.93
C GLY A 342 -9.32 9.27 -1.58
N LEU A 343 -9.33 8.12 -0.88
CA LEU A 343 -9.91 6.86 -1.37
C LEU A 343 -11.06 6.37 -0.50
N VAL A 344 -10.84 6.31 0.82
CA VAL A 344 -11.76 5.76 1.81
C VAL A 344 -11.96 6.76 2.94
N GLY A 345 -13.18 7.07 3.37
CA GLY A 345 -13.38 7.98 4.51
C GLY A 345 -12.99 7.36 5.85
N ALA A 346 -13.73 6.34 6.25
CA ALA A 346 -13.52 5.57 7.47
C ALA A 346 -13.24 4.11 7.12
N ASN A 347 -12.26 3.49 7.77
CA ASN A 347 -11.88 2.10 7.52
C ASN A 347 -11.93 1.26 8.80
N ALA A 348 -12.76 0.24 8.78
CA ALA A 348 -12.85 -0.85 9.75
C ALA A 348 -12.68 -2.23 9.09
N GLY A 349 -12.18 -2.26 7.85
CA GLY A 349 -11.90 -3.45 7.06
C GLY A 349 -10.45 -3.48 6.53
N ASN A 350 -10.27 -4.07 5.35
CA ASN A 350 -8.95 -4.25 4.75
C ASN A 350 -8.77 -3.33 3.54
N ILE A 351 -7.64 -2.63 3.47
CA ILE A 351 -7.22 -1.88 2.29
C ILE A 351 -5.86 -2.43 1.85
N SER A 352 -5.71 -2.82 0.59
CA SER A 352 -4.45 -3.35 0.07
C SER A 352 -4.21 -2.95 -1.38
N TYR A 353 -2.94 -2.69 -1.73
CA TYR A 353 -2.50 -2.34 -3.09
C TYR A 353 -3.28 -1.17 -3.72
N SER A 354 -3.78 -0.27 -2.88
CA SER A 354 -4.71 0.79 -3.27
C SER A 354 -4.04 2.15 -3.08
N HIS A 355 -4.44 3.14 -3.87
CA HIS A 355 -3.81 4.46 -3.78
C HIS A 355 -4.72 5.63 -4.15
N ALA A 356 -4.38 6.81 -3.66
CA ALA A 356 -5.08 8.05 -3.98
C ALA A 356 -4.12 9.17 -4.36
N SER A 357 -4.40 9.79 -5.50
CA SER A 357 -3.77 11.04 -5.95
C SER A 357 -4.74 12.23 -5.88
N ALA A 358 -5.91 12.05 -5.25
CA ALA A 358 -6.89 13.12 -5.08
C ALA A 358 -6.44 14.15 -4.03
N ASP A 359 -6.68 15.43 -4.31
CA ASP A 359 -6.47 16.51 -3.34
C ASP A 359 -7.58 16.50 -2.29
N VAL A 360 -7.22 16.55 -1.01
CA VAL A 360 -8.16 16.41 0.11
C VAL A 360 -8.17 17.66 0.98
N GLU A 361 -9.35 18.26 1.19
CA GLU A 361 -9.54 19.41 2.08
C GLU A 361 -10.67 19.18 3.09
N ALA A 362 -10.35 19.12 4.38
CA ALA A 362 -11.37 18.95 5.42
C ALA A 362 -10.97 19.52 6.79
N LYS A 363 -11.85 19.46 7.79
CA LYS A 363 -11.55 20.05 9.12
C LYS A 363 -10.91 19.07 10.10
N PHE A 364 -11.39 17.83 10.16
CA PHE A 364 -10.98 16.85 11.16
C PHE A 364 -10.64 15.50 10.53
N ALA A 365 -9.62 14.81 11.02
CA ALA A 365 -9.26 13.45 10.58
C ALA A 365 -9.13 13.36 9.05
N VAL A 366 -8.11 14.02 8.52
CA VAL A 366 -7.93 14.19 7.08
C VAL A 366 -6.72 13.39 6.61
N GLY A 367 -6.92 12.45 5.71
CA GLY A 367 -5.86 11.64 5.12
C GLY A 367 -5.87 11.67 3.60
N GLY A 368 -4.70 11.56 2.98
CA GLY A 368 -4.64 11.44 1.52
C GLY A 368 -5.20 10.12 1.01
N LEU A 369 -5.05 9.01 1.76
CA LEU A 369 -5.71 7.74 1.44
C LEU A 369 -6.99 7.58 2.26
N VAL A 370 -6.90 7.77 3.59
CA VAL A 370 -8.04 7.57 4.50
C VAL A 370 -8.11 8.55 5.66
N GLY A 371 -9.31 9.00 5.99
CA GLY A 371 -9.55 9.88 7.13
C GLY A 371 -9.36 9.19 8.48
N ASP A 372 -10.18 8.19 8.78
CA ASP A 372 -10.18 7.45 10.06
C ASP A 372 -9.95 5.94 9.86
N GLN A 373 -9.06 5.36 10.65
CA GLN A 373 -8.51 4.02 10.46
C GLN A 373 -8.54 3.21 11.75
N ASN A 374 -9.26 2.09 11.71
CA ASN A 374 -9.45 1.19 12.84
C ASN A 374 -9.14 -0.28 12.51
N ALA A 375 -8.55 -0.55 11.35
CA ALA A 375 -8.27 -1.90 10.88
C ALA A 375 -6.93 -1.99 10.14
N SER A 376 -6.88 -2.44 8.88
CA SER A 376 -5.60 -2.73 8.20
C SER A 376 -5.42 -1.97 6.89
N ILE A 377 -4.18 -1.47 6.70
CA ILE A 377 -3.65 -0.98 5.43
C ILE A 377 -2.33 -1.69 5.13
N PHE A 378 -2.22 -2.19 3.90
CA PHE A 378 -1.03 -2.84 3.39
C PHE A 378 -0.66 -2.36 1.99
N ALA A 379 0.63 -2.10 1.72
CA ALA A 379 1.14 -1.84 0.37
C ALA A 379 0.34 -0.75 -0.38
N SER A 380 -0.01 0.34 0.31
CA SER A 380 -0.93 1.35 -0.21
C SER A 380 -0.35 2.75 -0.02
N TYR A 381 -0.72 3.70 -0.86
CA TYR A 381 -0.07 5.01 -0.82
C TYR A 381 -0.96 6.20 -1.20
N ALA A 382 -0.49 7.40 -0.88
CA ALA A 382 -1.15 8.64 -1.27
C ALA A 382 -0.16 9.70 -1.77
N THR A 383 -0.54 10.41 -2.83
CA THR A 383 0.31 11.41 -3.48
C THR A 383 -0.37 12.79 -3.60
N GLY A 384 -1.69 12.85 -3.44
CA GLY A 384 -2.47 14.09 -3.49
C GLY A 384 -2.19 15.01 -2.30
N LYS A 385 -2.42 16.32 -2.47
CA LYS A 385 -2.21 17.30 -1.40
C LYS A 385 -3.27 17.17 -0.34
N VAL A 386 -2.88 17.31 0.92
CA VAL A 386 -3.80 17.18 2.07
C VAL A 386 -3.81 18.48 2.86
N LYS A 387 -4.99 19.06 3.06
CA LYS A 387 -5.18 20.27 3.85
C LYS A 387 -6.26 20.05 4.90
N GLY A 388 -5.98 20.41 6.16
CA GLY A 388 -7.04 20.42 7.15
C GLY A 388 -6.79 21.10 8.48
N GLY A 389 -7.68 20.89 9.45
CA GLY A 389 -7.62 21.52 10.76
C GLY A 389 -6.87 20.67 11.79
N GLN A 390 -7.46 19.56 12.24
CA GLN A 390 -6.90 18.73 13.32
C GLN A 390 -6.83 17.24 12.93
N GLY A 391 -5.67 16.62 13.16
CA GLY A 391 -5.38 15.24 12.77
C GLY A 391 -5.27 15.09 11.26
N ILE A 392 -4.18 15.60 10.69
CA ILE A 392 -3.93 15.58 9.25
C ILE A 392 -2.73 14.70 8.96
N GLY A 393 -2.87 13.71 8.08
CA GLY A 393 -1.76 12.93 7.57
C GLY A 393 -1.75 12.81 6.05
N GLY A 394 -0.57 12.65 5.46
CA GLY A 394 -0.48 12.43 4.01
C GLY A 394 -1.13 11.11 3.57
N LEU A 395 -1.09 10.06 4.41
CA LEU A 395 -1.81 8.81 4.16
C LEU A 395 -3.09 8.74 5.01
N ILE A 396 -2.98 9.05 6.29
CA ILE A 396 -4.00 8.77 7.31
C ILE A 396 -4.25 9.99 8.21
N GLY A 397 -5.50 10.39 8.39
CA GLY A 397 -5.83 11.40 9.40
C GLY A 397 -5.62 10.89 10.83
N LEU A 398 -6.46 9.93 11.24
CA LEU A 398 -6.41 9.26 12.55
C LEU A 398 -6.22 7.76 12.37
N ASN A 399 -5.24 7.19 13.07
CA ASN A 399 -5.01 5.75 13.17
C ASN A 399 -5.23 5.31 14.61
N THR A 400 -6.34 4.61 14.86
CA THR A 400 -6.74 4.16 16.21
C THR A 400 -6.83 2.64 16.22
N ARG A 401 -5.96 1.94 16.94
CA ARG A 401 -5.89 0.46 16.93
C ARG A 401 -5.66 -0.17 15.55
N GLY A 402 -5.35 0.64 14.54
CA GLY A 402 -5.09 0.19 13.19
C GLY A 402 -3.64 -0.26 12.97
N ARG A 403 -3.44 -1.01 11.89
CA ARG A 403 -2.14 -1.52 11.45
C ARG A 403 -1.85 -1.04 10.03
N VAL A 404 -0.73 -0.32 9.90
CA VAL A 404 -0.24 0.25 8.64
C VAL A 404 1.12 -0.34 8.32
N VAL A 405 1.25 -0.96 7.15
CA VAL A 405 2.43 -1.75 6.78
C VAL A 405 2.79 -1.49 5.33
N SER A 406 4.07 -1.25 5.06
CA SER A 406 4.59 -1.11 3.68
C SER A 406 3.87 -0.04 2.88
N SER A 407 3.52 1.06 3.53
CA SER A 407 2.68 2.11 2.95
C SER A 407 3.35 3.47 3.04
N TYR A 408 2.99 4.39 2.16
CA TYR A 408 3.71 5.66 2.09
C TYR A 408 2.87 6.84 1.63
N ALA A 409 3.35 8.05 1.93
CA ALA A 409 2.76 9.28 1.44
C ALA A 409 3.81 10.24 0.89
N THR A 410 3.52 10.84 -0.26
CA THR A 410 4.41 11.82 -0.91
C THR A 410 3.76 13.18 -1.11
N GLY A 411 2.44 13.29 -0.88
CA GLY A 411 1.70 14.55 -1.01
C GLY A 411 2.05 15.54 0.09
N ASP A 412 2.04 16.83 -0.24
CA ASP A 412 2.25 17.89 0.75
C ASP A 412 1.06 17.97 1.73
N VAL A 413 1.38 18.16 3.01
CA VAL A 413 0.42 18.17 4.11
C VAL A 413 0.44 19.53 4.81
N THR A 414 -0.71 20.19 4.88
CA THR A 414 -0.89 21.44 5.62
C THR A 414 -2.01 21.30 6.64
N GLY A 415 -1.77 21.67 7.89
CA GLY A 415 -2.86 21.78 8.86
C GLY A 415 -2.53 22.56 10.12
N ASP A 416 -3.49 22.59 11.05
CA ASP A 416 -3.32 23.36 12.28
C ASP A 416 -2.71 22.52 13.40
N GLU A 417 -3.30 21.36 13.70
CA GLU A 417 -2.99 20.56 14.89
C GLU A 417 -2.77 19.08 14.54
N ASN A 418 -1.69 18.51 15.08
CA ASN A 418 -1.28 17.11 14.85
C ASN A 418 -1.17 16.80 13.35
N VAL A 419 -0.16 17.40 12.72
CA VAL A 419 0.10 17.26 11.29
C VAL A 419 1.27 16.29 11.09
N GLY A 420 1.04 15.22 10.33
CA GLY A 420 2.06 14.21 10.02
C GLY A 420 2.23 14.03 8.51
N GLY A 421 3.43 13.68 8.05
CA GLY A 421 3.61 13.32 6.63
C GLY A 421 2.92 12.01 6.26
N LEU A 422 2.86 11.02 7.16
CA LEU A 422 2.10 9.78 6.95
C LEU A 422 0.79 9.77 7.74
N ALA A 423 0.84 10.01 9.06
CA ALA A 423 -0.33 9.96 9.92
C ALA A 423 -0.47 11.21 10.81
N GLY A 424 -1.65 11.82 10.89
CA GLY A 424 -1.86 12.95 11.80
C GLY A 424 -1.76 12.51 13.26
N VAL A 425 -2.55 11.51 13.64
CA VAL A 425 -2.52 10.90 14.98
C VAL A 425 -2.41 9.38 14.86
N ASN A 426 -1.57 8.79 15.70
CA ASN A 426 -1.36 7.35 15.81
C ASN A 426 -1.59 6.95 17.28
N THR A 427 -2.70 6.27 17.59
CA THR A 427 -3.12 5.92 18.96
C THR A 427 -3.43 4.44 19.11
N ASP A 428 -2.85 3.79 20.12
CA ASP A 428 -2.93 2.34 20.35
C ASP A 428 -2.67 1.49 19.08
N ALA A 429 -1.84 1.99 18.16
CA ALA A 429 -1.74 1.51 16.79
C ALA A 429 -0.31 1.14 16.39
N LEU A 430 -0.19 0.47 15.24
CA LEU A 430 1.10 0.04 14.65
C LEU A 430 1.31 0.66 13.28
N LEU A 431 2.45 1.33 13.12
CA LEU A 431 2.98 1.82 11.86
C LEU A 431 4.34 1.15 11.65
N THR A 432 4.49 0.37 10.59
CA THR A 432 5.74 -0.34 10.30
C THR A 432 6.13 -0.31 8.83
N ASN A 433 7.43 -0.27 8.55
CA ASN A 433 7.97 -0.33 7.17
C ASN A 433 7.32 0.72 6.25
N SER A 434 7.08 1.92 6.75
CA SER A 434 6.26 2.92 6.08
C SER A 434 6.94 4.28 6.13
N TYR A 435 6.69 5.14 5.15
CA TYR A 435 7.47 6.37 5.02
C TYR A 435 6.70 7.56 4.47
N ALA A 436 7.22 8.76 4.71
CA ALA A 436 6.69 9.99 4.14
C ALA A 436 7.78 10.89 3.55
N THR A 437 7.52 11.46 2.38
CA THR A 437 8.46 12.36 1.69
C THR A 437 7.86 13.73 1.34
N GLY A 438 6.55 13.90 1.48
CA GLY A 438 5.87 15.17 1.25
C GLY A 438 6.21 16.22 2.31
N SER A 439 6.09 17.50 1.96
CA SER A 439 6.37 18.59 2.91
C SER A 439 5.25 18.69 3.94
N VAL A 440 5.59 18.92 5.21
CA VAL A 440 4.64 19.05 6.31
C VAL A 440 4.66 20.48 6.84
N THR A 441 3.50 21.14 6.87
CA THR A 441 3.32 22.47 7.48
C THR A 441 2.22 22.43 8.54
N GLY A 442 2.61 22.52 9.81
CA GLY A 442 1.72 22.69 10.97
C GLY A 442 1.67 24.14 11.45
N THR A 443 0.48 24.72 11.64
CA THR A 443 0.34 26.14 12.01
C THR A 443 0.19 26.39 13.52
N LYS A 444 -0.27 25.39 14.29
CA LYS A 444 -0.51 25.55 15.74
C LYS A 444 0.33 24.61 16.60
N VAL A 445 0.05 23.30 16.59
CA VAL A 445 0.64 22.35 17.55
C VAL A 445 0.94 21.00 16.89
N ASN A 446 2.12 20.47 17.17
CA ASN A 446 2.65 19.19 16.72
C ASN A 446 2.74 19.05 15.20
N ALA A 447 3.95 19.07 14.67
CA ALA A 447 4.25 18.74 13.28
C ALA A 447 5.35 17.67 13.24
N GLY A 448 5.03 16.51 12.68
CA GLY A 448 5.98 15.41 12.49
C GLY A 448 6.18 15.10 11.02
N GLY A 449 7.41 14.84 10.58
CA GLY A 449 7.64 14.41 9.21
C GLY A 449 6.98 13.07 8.89
N LEU A 450 6.77 12.19 9.88
CA LEU A 450 5.99 10.96 9.73
C LEU A 450 4.65 11.02 10.47
N VAL A 451 4.66 11.35 11.76
CA VAL A 451 3.48 11.32 12.63
C VAL A 451 3.31 12.62 13.42
N GLY A 452 2.15 13.26 13.38
CA GLY A 452 1.89 14.45 14.20
C GLY A 452 1.94 14.13 15.70
N PHE A 453 1.09 13.21 16.15
CA PHE A 453 1.03 12.74 17.53
C PHE A 453 1.03 11.20 17.63
N ASN A 454 2.01 10.63 18.32
CA ASN A 454 2.14 9.20 18.57
C ASN A 454 1.83 8.89 20.05
N SER A 455 0.77 8.14 20.33
CA SER A 455 0.27 7.88 21.69
C SER A 455 0.07 6.39 21.92
N LYS A 456 0.74 5.80 22.91
CA LYS A 456 0.64 4.37 23.26
C LYS A 456 0.78 3.44 22.05
N SER A 457 1.52 3.90 21.04
CA SER A 457 1.60 3.29 19.72
C SER A 457 3.04 2.96 19.38
N ARG A 458 3.24 2.18 18.31
CA ARG A 458 4.56 1.77 17.84
C ARG A 458 4.78 2.27 16.41
N ILE A 459 5.83 3.07 16.24
CA ILE A 459 6.42 3.43 14.95
C ILE A 459 7.69 2.59 14.80
N ARG A 460 7.78 1.79 13.74
CA ARG A 460 8.90 0.87 13.52
C ARG A 460 9.40 0.91 12.09
N ASN A 461 10.71 0.87 11.87
CA ASN A 461 11.30 0.73 10.53
C ASN A 461 10.72 1.78 9.55
N ALA A 462 10.67 3.03 9.97
CA ALA A 462 9.95 4.07 9.26
C ALA A 462 10.84 5.28 9.01
N TYR A 463 10.57 6.04 7.95
CA TYR A 463 11.39 7.21 7.67
C TYR A 463 10.62 8.41 7.14
N ALA A 464 11.19 9.59 7.36
CA ALA A 464 10.69 10.84 6.83
C ALA A 464 11.81 11.70 6.25
N THR A 465 11.62 12.17 5.02
CA THR A 465 12.62 13.02 4.32
C THR A 465 12.06 14.37 3.85
N GLY A 466 10.75 14.58 3.98
CA GLY A 466 10.12 15.85 3.63
C GLY A 466 10.46 16.96 4.62
N THR A 467 10.43 18.21 4.15
CA THR A 467 10.60 19.40 5.02
C THR A 467 9.46 19.46 6.04
N VAL A 468 9.79 19.71 7.31
CA VAL A 468 8.82 19.86 8.40
C VAL A 468 8.88 21.29 8.94
N LYS A 469 7.80 22.03 8.76
CA LYS A 469 7.60 23.35 9.36
C LYS A 469 6.48 23.30 10.38
N GLY A 470 6.74 23.76 11.59
CA GLY A 470 5.74 23.79 12.66
C GLY A 470 5.85 25.02 13.54
N ASN A 471 5.02 25.07 14.58
CA ASN A 471 5.09 26.09 15.62
C ASN A 471 5.71 25.50 16.91
N THR A 472 4.99 24.66 17.65
CA THR A 472 5.51 23.90 18.81
C THR A 472 5.41 22.40 18.55
N GLY A 473 6.36 21.62 19.10
CA GLY A 473 6.39 20.17 18.99
C GLY A 473 6.71 19.73 17.56
N VAL A 474 7.88 20.11 17.07
CA VAL A 474 8.25 19.89 15.66
C VAL A 474 9.36 18.85 15.58
N GLY A 475 9.09 17.71 14.95
CA GLY A 475 10.04 16.59 14.87
C GLY A 475 10.16 16.00 13.47
N GLY A 476 11.32 15.45 13.15
CA GLY A 476 11.52 14.78 11.86
C GLY A 476 10.68 13.50 11.71
N ILE A 477 10.56 12.68 12.77
CA ILE A 477 9.63 11.54 12.80
C ILE A 477 8.31 11.93 13.45
N ALA A 478 8.33 12.39 14.69
CA ALA A 478 7.11 12.66 15.45
C ALA A 478 7.06 14.08 16.03
N GLY A 479 5.93 14.77 15.89
CA GLY A 479 5.74 16.08 16.55
C GLY A 479 5.68 15.93 18.07
N ASN A 480 4.81 15.05 18.54
CA ASN A 480 4.72 14.64 19.96
C ASN A 480 4.72 13.11 20.07
N ASN A 481 5.56 12.57 20.95
CA ASN A 481 5.69 11.15 21.22
C ASN A 481 5.41 10.82 22.70
N ASN A 482 4.39 9.99 22.91
CA ASN A 482 4.06 9.25 24.14
C ASN A 482 3.89 7.75 23.77
N GLY A 483 4.73 7.27 22.86
CA GLY A 483 4.72 5.90 22.40
C GLY A 483 6.14 5.43 22.16
N ILE A 484 6.28 4.42 21.32
CA ILE A 484 7.58 3.86 20.94
C ILE A 484 7.90 4.30 19.52
N VAL A 485 9.05 4.94 19.34
CA VAL A 485 9.70 5.14 18.05
C VAL A 485 10.93 4.25 18.03
N PHE A 486 10.98 3.33 17.07
CA PHE A 486 12.01 2.30 16.99
C PHE A 486 12.51 2.15 15.56
N HIS A 487 13.83 2.02 15.35
CA HIS A 487 14.41 1.78 14.02
C HIS A 487 13.91 2.78 12.97
N SER A 488 13.87 4.06 13.30
CA SER A 488 13.30 5.07 12.43
C SER A 488 14.28 6.19 12.14
N TYR A 489 14.13 6.84 10.98
CA TYR A 489 15.09 7.85 10.52
C TYR A 489 14.45 9.11 9.93
N ALA A 490 15.02 10.27 10.27
CA ALA A 490 14.64 11.55 9.70
C ALA A 490 15.83 12.29 9.04
N ALA A 491 15.60 12.88 7.86
CA ALA A 491 16.60 13.77 7.23
C ALA A 491 16.06 15.05 6.62
N GLY A 492 14.75 15.22 6.53
CA GLY A 492 14.18 16.46 6.01
C GLY A 492 14.44 17.64 6.94
N PRO A 493 14.63 18.88 6.43
CA PRO A 493 14.80 20.06 7.26
C PRO A 493 13.64 20.23 8.24
N VAL A 494 13.95 20.48 9.52
CA VAL A 494 12.95 20.66 10.58
C VAL A 494 13.04 22.08 11.12
N THR A 495 11.95 22.84 11.08
CA THR A 495 11.90 24.23 11.55
C THR A 495 10.66 24.49 12.41
N GLY A 496 10.86 25.01 13.61
CA GLY A 496 9.78 25.39 14.53
C GLY A 496 10.17 26.54 15.46
N GLN A 497 9.23 26.97 16.30
CA GLN A 497 9.42 28.03 17.29
C GLN A 497 9.76 27.48 18.69
N ALA A 498 9.23 26.31 19.05
CA ALA A 498 9.45 25.67 20.34
C ALA A 498 9.42 24.13 20.22
N ASP A 499 10.12 23.44 21.12
CA ASP A 499 10.20 21.98 21.18
C ASP A 499 10.51 21.35 19.81
N VAL A 500 11.65 21.75 19.23
CA VAL A 500 12.10 21.30 17.91
C VAL A 500 13.21 20.27 18.07
N GLY A 501 13.03 19.07 17.52
CA GLY A 501 14.03 18.00 17.55
C GLY A 501 14.20 17.32 16.20
N GLY A 502 15.37 16.71 16.00
CA GLY A 502 15.69 16.00 14.76
C GLY A 502 14.81 14.76 14.55
N LEU A 503 14.50 14.02 15.62
CA LEU A 503 13.60 12.86 15.59
C LEU A 503 12.22 13.21 16.12
N VAL A 504 12.15 13.77 17.32
CA VAL A 504 10.88 14.04 18.01
C VAL A 504 10.83 15.48 18.51
N GLY A 505 9.71 16.16 18.33
CA GLY A 505 9.56 17.51 18.88
C GLY A 505 9.46 17.47 20.40
N LYS A 506 8.31 17.02 20.90
CA LYS A 506 8.05 16.77 22.32
C LYS A 506 8.06 15.27 22.61
N ASN A 507 8.81 14.83 23.61
CA ASN A 507 8.79 13.45 24.07
C ASN A 507 8.21 13.38 25.49
N ALA A 508 6.93 13.03 25.60
CA ALA A 508 6.16 13.00 26.85
C ALA A 508 6.03 11.55 27.33
N GLU A 509 7.04 11.07 28.07
CA GLU A 509 7.15 9.67 28.56
C GLU A 509 7.27 8.61 27.46
N GLY A 510 7.51 9.02 26.22
CA GLY A 510 7.78 8.12 25.10
C GLY A 510 9.20 7.54 25.13
N ILE A 511 9.35 6.42 24.41
CA ILE A 511 10.62 5.74 24.18
C ILE A 511 11.03 5.99 22.73
N VAL A 512 12.22 6.53 22.53
CA VAL A 512 12.87 6.61 21.22
C VAL A 512 14.12 5.75 21.29
N GLN A 513 14.12 4.66 20.54
CA GLN A 513 15.19 3.67 20.62
C GLN A 513 15.73 3.30 19.24
N ALA A 514 17.05 3.13 19.15
CA ALA A 514 17.75 2.68 17.95
C ALA A 514 17.27 3.42 16.69
N SER A 515 17.23 4.76 16.77
CA SER A 515 16.66 5.64 15.75
C SER A 515 17.63 6.78 15.45
N TYR A 516 17.54 7.35 14.25
CA TYR A 516 18.60 8.20 13.70
C TYR A 516 18.05 9.49 13.10
N TRP A 517 18.78 10.59 13.24
CA TRP A 517 18.49 11.77 12.42
C TRP A 517 19.75 12.33 11.79
N ASP A 518 19.60 12.83 10.57
CA ASP A 518 20.63 13.62 9.92
C ASP A 518 20.67 15.00 10.57
N ALA A 519 21.66 15.30 11.43
CA ALA A 519 21.73 16.56 12.15
C ALA A 519 21.94 17.77 11.19
N PRO A 520 22.88 17.71 10.22
CA PRO A 520 22.96 18.71 9.16
C PRO A 520 21.68 18.81 8.30
N GLY A 521 21.10 17.67 7.90
CA GLY A 521 19.92 17.64 7.03
C GLY A 521 18.66 18.20 7.70
N THR A 522 18.42 17.81 8.96
CA THR A 522 17.31 18.32 9.77
C THR A 522 17.57 19.74 10.29
N GLY A 523 18.83 20.14 10.40
CA GLY A 523 19.25 21.38 11.07
C GLY A 523 19.14 21.33 12.60
N GLN A 524 18.99 20.13 13.19
CA GLN A 524 18.76 19.95 14.62
C GLN A 524 19.92 19.21 15.31
N ALA A 525 20.49 19.82 16.35
CA ALA A 525 21.58 19.23 17.12
C ALA A 525 21.13 18.12 18.09
N SER A 526 19.84 18.10 18.46
CA SER A 526 19.28 17.19 19.44
C SER A 526 18.19 16.31 18.83
N ALA A 527 18.11 15.05 19.29
CA ALA A 527 17.06 14.11 18.90
C ALA A 527 15.67 14.63 19.27
N SER A 528 15.55 15.17 20.49
CA SER A 528 14.32 15.73 21.05
C SER A 528 14.44 17.23 21.27
N GLY A 529 13.34 17.94 21.03
CA GLY A 529 13.18 19.34 21.41
C GLY A 529 12.89 19.57 22.89
N THR A 530 12.60 18.51 23.65
CA THR A 530 12.40 18.54 25.10
C THR A 530 13.51 17.80 25.84
N ALA A 531 13.76 18.14 27.09
CA ALA A 531 14.72 17.44 27.95
C ALA A 531 14.20 16.10 28.53
N GLU A 532 12.96 15.71 28.19
CA GLU A 532 12.22 14.63 28.84
C GLU A 532 12.18 13.34 27.99
N GLY A 533 12.13 12.20 28.68
CA GLY A 533 11.88 10.86 28.12
C GLY A 533 13.12 10.03 27.77
N ASP A 534 12.89 8.75 27.45
CA ASP A 534 13.95 7.77 27.18
C ASP A 534 14.38 7.83 25.71
N LEU A 535 15.63 8.21 25.46
CA LEU A 535 16.24 8.33 24.13
C LEU A 535 17.36 7.29 23.92
N ALA A 536 17.22 6.11 24.52
CA ALA A 536 18.23 5.06 24.47
C ALA A 536 18.62 4.64 23.03
N GLY A 537 19.84 4.97 22.60
CA GLY A 537 20.33 4.62 21.26
C GLY A 537 19.74 5.47 20.13
N ALA A 538 19.31 6.70 20.44
CA ALA A 538 19.08 7.71 19.43
C ALA A 538 20.42 8.38 19.05
N HIS A 539 20.77 8.40 17.76
CA HIS A 539 22.05 8.94 17.30
C HIS A 539 21.90 9.94 16.14
N SER A 540 22.73 10.98 16.13
CA SER A 540 22.84 11.88 14.98
C SER A 540 23.86 11.37 13.96
N SER A 541 23.76 11.82 12.71
CA SER A 541 24.81 11.62 11.70
C SER A 541 26.18 12.20 12.11
N ASP A 542 26.21 13.15 13.05
CA ASP A 542 27.43 13.78 13.58
C ASP A 542 28.01 13.08 14.83
N ASP A 543 27.35 12.03 15.34
CA ASP A 543 27.79 11.34 16.55
C ASP A 543 29.15 10.65 16.31
N THR A 544 30.19 11.10 17.01
CA THR A 544 31.53 10.52 16.91
C THR A 544 31.63 9.07 17.41
N ALA A 545 30.59 8.54 18.06
CA ALA A 545 30.45 7.11 18.34
C ALA A 545 30.10 6.30 17.09
N LEU A 546 29.52 6.94 16.07
CA LEU A 546 29.35 6.42 14.71
C LEU A 546 30.59 6.79 13.86
N ARG A 547 31.72 6.13 14.10
CA ARG A 547 32.93 6.35 13.29
C ARG A 547 32.88 5.57 11.97
N LEU A 548 33.14 6.29 10.86
CA LEU A 548 33.55 5.72 9.56
C LEU A 548 34.99 5.16 9.63
N LEU A 549 35.26 4.15 8.80
CA LEU A 549 36.44 3.25 8.83
C LEU A 549 37.82 3.88 8.55
N ASP A 550 37.91 5.04 7.88
CA ASP A 550 39.14 5.34 7.10
C ASP A 550 40.13 6.27 7.81
N GLY A 551 39.74 6.85 8.95
CA GLY A 551 40.65 7.65 9.77
C GLY A 551 41.12 8.99 9.17
N ASP A 552 40.56 9.45 8.05
CA ASP A 552 41.03 10.67 7.36
C ASP A 552 40.15 11.93 7.54
N GLY A 553 38.96 11.81 8.10
CA GLY A 553 38.09 12.96 8.41
C GLY A 553 37.42 13.61 7.20
N SER A 554 37.25 12.91 6.07
CA SER A 554 36.37 13.38 4.98
C SER A 554 34.87 13.21 5.32
N GLN A 555 34.07 14.21 4.95
CA GLN A 555 32.70 14.45 5.42
C GLN A 555 31.65 13.51 4.81
N TRP A 556 30.61 13.14 5.58
CA TRP A 556 29.41 12.44 5.11
C TRP A 556 28.43 13.42 4.44
N THR A 557 27.91 13.08 3.26
CA THR A 557 26.78 13.78 2.60
C THR A 557 25.80 12.77 1.99
N PRO A 558 24.53 12.71 2.43
CA PRO A 558 23.52 11.88 1.78
C PRO A 558 22.80 12.71 0.71
N SER A 559 23.26 12.65 -0.56
CA SER A 559 22.56 13.34 -1.65
C SER A 559 21.61 12.46 -2.46
N THR A 560 21.53 11.15 -2.23
CA THR A 560 20.51 10.28 -2.84
C THR A 560 20.22 9.07 -1.94
N GLY A 561 18.96 8.89 -1.55
CA GLY A 561 18.52 7.76 -0.73
C GLY A 561 18.31 6.49 -1.58
N PRO A 562 18.46 5.28 -1.02
CA PRO A 562 18.07 4.05 -1.69
C PRO A 562 16.72 3.53 -1.19
N ALA A 563 15.93 3.03 -2.14
CA ALA A 563 14.57 2.52 -1.98
C ALA A 563 14.48 1.02 -1.64
N GLU A 564 15.58 0.30 -1.43
CA GLU A 564 15.54 -1.16 -1.31
C GLU A 564 16.49 -1.68 -0.23
N ASN A 565 15.89 -2.15 0.88
CA ASN A 565 16.42 -3.08 1.89
C ASN A 565 17.70 -2.68 2.69
N PRO A 566 17.61 -2.30 3.98
CA PRO A 566 18.80 -2.20 4.82
C PRO A 566 19.27 -3.58 5.31
N ASP A 567 20.52 -3.95 5.02
CA ASP A 567 21.18 -5.13 5.61
C ASP A 567 21.49 -4.89 7.11
N PHE A 568 21.09 -5.83 7.97
CA PHE A 568 21.26 -5.73 9.43
C PHE A 568 22.60 -6.34 9.90
N TRP A 569 23.39 -5.55 10.63
CA TRP A 569 24.64 -5.99 11.27
C TRP A 569 24.55 -5.92 12.80
N TYR A 570 25.02 -6.97 13.48
CA TYR A 570 25.03 -7.12 14.94
C TYR A 570 26.48 -7.19 15.45
N CYS A 571 26.73 -6.75 16.69
CA CYS A 571 28.03 -6.91 17.34
C CYS A 571 28.06 -8.16 18.22
N ASP A 572 28.84 -9.16 17.79
CA ASP A 572 29.26 -10.35 18.56
C ASP A 572 30.37 -9.88 19.52
N ALA A 573 30.02 -9.59 20.77
CA ALA A 573 30.92 -8.88 21.70
C ALA A 573 31.99 -9.78 22.30
N ASP A 574 31.75 -11.10 22.34
CA ASP A 574 32.66 -12.11 22.88
C ASP A 574 33.43 -12.91 21.81
N GLY A 575 33.08 -12.76 20.53
CA GLY A 575 33.71 -13.44 19.41
C GLY A 575 33.31 -14.92 19.29
N SER A 576 32.24 -15.34 19.96
CA SER A 576 31.77 -16.73 20.00
C SER A 576 31.22 -17.23 18.68
N GLY A 577 30.79 -16.32 17.80
CA GLY A 577 30.13 -16.67 16.54
C GLY A 577 28.62 -16.85 16.64
N GLU A 578 28.03 -16.65 17.82
CA GLU A 578 26.58 -16.60 18.05
C GLU A 578 26.21 -15.24 18.66
N VAL A 579 24.94 -14.82 18.55
CA VAL A 579 24.45 -13.56 19.16
C VAL A 579 23.51 -13.93 20.29
N GLU A 580 23.96 -13.78 21.53
CA GLU A 580 23.21 -14.21 22.71
C GLU A 580 22.04 -13.26 23.03
N ALA A 581 21.01 -13.78 23.69
CA ALA A 581 19.80 -13.00 24.02
C ALA A 581 20.08 -11.76 24.87
N GLU A 582 21.16 -11.77 25.65
CA GLU A 582 21.63 -10.67 26.50
C GLU A 582 22.42 -9.60 25.71
N GLU A 583 23.06 -9.98 24.59
CA GLU A 583 23.73 -9.07 23.63
C GLU A 583 22.72 -8.37 22.71
N GLN A 584 21.53 -8.96 22.50
CA GLN A 584 20.46 -8.36 21.70
C GLN A 584 19.82 -7.11 22.33
N VAL A 585 20.06 -6.85 23.62
CA VAL A 585 19.36 -5.78 24.36
C VAL A 585 20.30 -4.64 24.73
N SER A 586 21.63 -4.82 24.66
CA SER A 586 22.57 -3.82 25.15
C SER A 586 23.58 -3.32 24.10
N SER A 587 23.35 -2.08 23.67
CA SER A 587 24.38 -1.05 23.44
C SER A 587 25.26 -1.02 22.18
N ASN A 588 25.15 -1.89 21.16
CA ASN A 588 25.94 -1.70 19.93
C ASN A 588 25.19 -2.12 18.65
N TYR A 589 24.60 -1.15 17.95
CA TYR A 589 24.00 -1.35 16.61
C TYR A 589 24.79 -0.59 15.55
N ALA A 590 25.19 -1.28 14.49
CA ALA A 590 25.86 -0.72 13.32
C ALA A 590 24.94 -0.80 12.10
N TRP A 591 24.75 0.32 11.40
CA TRP A 591 23.98 0.38 10.15
C TRP A 591 24.89 0.85 9.02
N ALA A 592 24.83 0.17 7.88
CA ALA A 592 25.41 0.63 6.61
C ALA A 592 24.28 1.06 5.67
N LEU A 593 24.43 2.24 5.05
CA LEU A 593 23.58 2.70 3.95
C LEU A 593 24.48 2.82 2.70
N GLY A 594 24.35 1.92 1.74
CA GLY A 594 25.10 1.98 0.48
C GLY A 594 24.68 0.88 -0.50
N THR A 595 24.71 1.22 -1.80
CA THR A 595 24.68 0.22 -2.88
C THR A 595 26.07 -0.36 -3.07
N GLY A 596 26.15 -1.57 -3.63
CA GLY A 596 27.41 -2.30 -3.80
C GLY A 596 28.57 -1.46 -4.37
N SER A 597 29.75 -1.73 -3.82
CA SER A 597 31.05 -1.05 -3.94
C SER A 597 31.23 0.18 -3.03
N GLU A 598 32.01 -0.04 -1.96
CA GLU A 598 32.44 0.89 -0.89
C GLU A 598 31.49 1.01 0.31
N VAL A 599 31.62 0.04 1.22
CA VAL A 599 31.02 0.02 2.57
C VAL A 599 32.06 0.55 3.58
N PRO A 600 31.74 1.52 4.45
CA PRO A 600 32.54 1.75 5.64
C PRO A 600 32.12 0.76 6.75
N ALA A 601 33.05 -0.03 7.25
CA ALA A 601 32.80 -0.89 8.41
C ALA A 601 32.66 -0.07 9.71
N ILE A 602 31.78 -0.52 10.58
CA ILE A 602 31.66 0.04 11.92
C ILE A 602 32.39 -0.92 12.86
N ARG A 603 33.29 -0.41 13.70
CA ARG A 603 33.87 -1.22 14.78
C ARG A 603 32.88 -1.30 15.94
N CYS A 604 32.65 -2.52 16.42
CA CYS A 604 32.11 -2.74 17.76
C CYS A 604 33.08 -2.14 18.82
N ALA A 605 32.61 -1.94 20.05
CA ALA A 605 33.47 -1.60 21.19
C ALA A 605 34.73 -2.51 21.22
N PRO A 606 35.87 -2.06 21.79
CA PRO A 606 37.14 -2.78 21.69
C PRO A 606 37.01 -4.27 22.07
N GLY A 607 37.06 -5.16 21.08
CA GLY A 607 36.95 -6.61 21.25
C GLY A 607 35.86 -7.31 20.41
N GLY A 608 34.81 -6.62 19.97
CA GLY A 608 33.68 -7.24 19.25
C GLY A 608 33.84 -7.34 17.72
N ILE A 609 33.15 -8.32 17.11
CA ILE A 609 33.11 -8.57 15.66
C ILE A 609 31.71 -8.25 15.11
N ALA A 610 31.62 -7.46 14.03
CA ALA A 610 30.35 -7.21 13.37
C ALA A 610 29.93 -8.42 12.49
N ARG A 611 28.70 -8.92 12.63
CA ARG A 611 28.17 -10.06 11.87
C ARG A 611 26.80 -9.75 11.25
N GLN A 612 26.61 -10.21 10.01
CA GLN A 612 25.33 -10.18 9.31
C GLN A 612 24.49 -11.37 9.77
N ARG A 613 23.21 -11.12 10.09
CA ARG A 613 22.29 -12.20 10.47
C ARG A 613 21.81 -12.92 9.21
N SER A 614 22.15 -14.21 9.10
CA SER A 614 21.64 -15.12 8.05
C SER A 614 20.15 -15.37 8.19
#